data_AF-A0AAV7BRK9-F1
#
_entry.id   AF-A0AAV7BRK9-F1
#
_cell.length_a   1.000
_cell.length_b   1.000
_cell.length_c   1.000
_cell.angle_alpha   90.00
_cell.angle_beta   90.00
_cell.angle_gamma   90.00
#
_symmetry.space_group_name_H-M   'P 1'
#
loop_
_entity.id
_entity.type
_entity.pdbx_description
1 polymer ?
#
loop_
_entity_poly.entity_id
_entity_poly.type
_entity_poly.pdbx_seq_one_letter_code
_entity_poly.pdbx_strand_id
1 'polypeptide(L)'
;MELYTGIQNLTIMNCGLRSIQPRAFSKNPHLHYINLSGNRLTTLSWQLFQHLELSKLIIENNQFTCNCAIRWIQIAYLKNEASLREQNLYCTTRGHKISLHRMNISQCDMPEVSVSHSSLEVHEGDNAVVTCNGSGSPLPDVDWTVSHLHSISTHQTNVNWTNVHSINLTLVNVSGEDNGSNVTCIAENIVGMTKTTVSLNIYYPPRILSLREPVVHLEHCIEFTVRGNPYPILTWYHNNQPLRPVDFIRQEVYKQDTLMEGCLLFNKPTHYYNGNYTLIARNKFGIATQTVYAHFLEQPYPADLGISPTPPISVTHKPEEDTFGVSIAVGLAAFACVLLVVLFIVINKYGRRSKFGMKGPVAVISGEEDSASPLHHINHGITTPNSLDAGPDTVVIGMTRIPVIENPQYFRQGHNCHKPDTCFREYMLNTISLPGHPKPLNQGIYVHDVGVYFSKGRHVF
;
A
#
# COMPACT_ATOMS: atom_id res chain seq x y z
N MET A 1 21.53 -8.48 -28.71
CA MET A 1 20.74 -7.26 -28.95
C MET A 1 20.55 -6.59 -27.60
N GLU A 2 21.13 -5.41 -27.42
CA GLU A 2 20.88 -4.60 -26.23
C GLU A 2 19.45 -4.05 -26.32
N LEU A 3 18.66 -4.29 -25.26
CA LEU A 3 17.31 -3.77 -25.14
C LEU A 3 17.38 -2.45 -24.36
N TYR A 4 17.00 -1.34 -24.99
CA TYR A 4 16.96 -0.02 -24.35
C TYR A 4 15.72 0.14 -23.47
N THR A 5 15.55 -0.69 -22.45
CA THR A 5 14.35 -0.69 -21.58
C THR A 5 14.19 0.59 -20.76
N GLY A 6 15.30 1.23 -20.38
CA GLY A 6 15.31 2.46 -19.58
C GLY A 6 15.23 3.77 -20.38
N ILE A 7 15.00 3.72 -21.70
CA ILE A 7 14.92 4.93 -22.53
C ILE A 7 13.74 5.81 -22.11
N GLN A 8 14.01 7.10 -21.97
CA GLN A 8 13.02 8.12 -21.59
C GLN A 8 12.74 9.12 -22.71
N ASN A 9 13.78 9.42 -23.50
CA ASN A 9 13.76 10.39 -24.58
C ASN A 9 14.21 9.73 -25.87
N LEU A 10 13.37 9.75 -26.89
CA LEU A 10 13.68 9.24 -28.22
C LEU A 10 13.63 10.38 -29.24
N THR A 11 14.73 10.57 -29.98
CA THR A 11 14.78 11.54 -31.09
C THR A 11 15.22 10.83 -32.36
N ILE A 12 14.35 10.83 -33.36
CA ILE A 12 14.61 10.38 -34.72
C ILE A 12 14.13 11.51 -35.64
N MET A 13 15.01 12.42 -36.04
CA MET A 13 14.64 13.60 -36.82
C MET A 13 15.45 13.71 -38.10
N ASN A 14 14.83 14.16 -39.19
CA ASN A 14 15.50 14.35 -40.49
C ASN A 14 16.16 13.08 -41.08
N CYS A 15 15.69 11.88 -40.72
CA CYS A 15 16.29 10.62 -41.15
C CYS A 15 15.55 9.93 -42.31
N GLY A 16 14.45 10.51 -42.78
CA GLY A 16 13.63 9.90 -43.85
C GLY A 16 12.80 8.70 -43.40
N LEU A 17 12.53 8.56 -42.08
CA LEU A 17 11.68 7.51 -41.54
C LEU A 17 10.29 7.52 -42.20
N ARG A 18 9.82 6.35 -42.66
CA ARG A 18 8.55 6.22 -43.41
C ARG A 18 7.44 5.54 -42.62
N SER A 19 7.79 4.63 -41.72
CA SER A 19 6.85 3.85 -40.93
C SER A 19 7.51 3.36 -39.65
N ILE A 20 6.71 3.10 -38.63
CA ILE A 20 7.13 2.50 -37.36
C ILE A 20 6.32 1.22 -37.19
N GLN A 21 6.98 0.12 -36.84
CA GLN A 21 6.29 -1.15 -36.67
C GLN A 21 5.31 -1.11 -35.47
N PRO A 22 4.17 -1.81 -35.54
CA PRO A 22 3.27 -1.94 -34.39
C PRO A 22 4.01 -2.45 -33.15
N ARG A 23 3.65 -1.93 -31.97
CA ARG A 23 4.25 -2.30 -30.67
C ARG A 23 5.76 -2.02 -30.54
N ALA A 24 6.34 -1.18 -31.41
CA ALA A 24 7.77 -0.81 -31.35
C ALA A 24 8.21 -0.29 -29.96
N PHE A 25 7.33 0.43 -29.25
CA PHE A 25 7.63 1.00 -27.93
C PHE A 25 7.09 0.17 -26.75
N SER A 26 6.60 -1.06 -26.99
CA SER A 26 5.99 -1.91 -25.95
C SER A 26 6.94 -2.34 -24.82
N LYS A 27 8.26 -2.24 -25.05
CA LYS A 27 9.30 -2.57 -24.05
C LYS A 27 9.97 -1.32 -23.47
N ASN A 28 9.40 -0.13 -23.71
CA ASN A 28 9.94 1.15 -23.28
C ASN A 28 8.92 1.93 -22.42
N PRO A 29 8.51 1.40 -21.25
CA PRO A 29 7.43 1.99 -20.46
C PRO A 29 7.76 3.40 -19.91
N HIS A 30 9.03 3.76 -19.82
CA HIS A 30 9.49 5.06 -19.30
C HIS A 30 9.58 6.16 -20.36
N LEU A 31 9.28 5.82 -21.62
CA LEU A 31 9.37 6.75 -22.74
C LEU A 31 8.23 7.77 -22.67
N HIS A 32 8.58 9.03 -22.44
CA HIS A 32 7.61 10.13 -22.29
C HIS A 32 7.88 11.29 -23.26
N TYR A 33 9.10 11.39 -23.81
CA TYR A 33 9.47 12.35 -24.84
C TYR A 33 9.81 11.64 -26.15
N ILE A 34 9.12 12.00 -27.23
CA ILE A 34 9.36 11.45 -28.57
C ILE A 34 9.43 12.60 -29.59
N ASN A 35 10.51 12.64 -30.36
CA ASN A 35 10.67 13.54 -31.49
C ASN A 35 10.85 12.74 -32.79
N LEU A 36 9.91 12.89 -33.71
CA LEU A 36 9.84 12.28 -35.03
C LEU A 36 9.80 13.33 -36.15
N SER A 37 10.26 14.57 -35.89
CA SER A 37 10.12 15.68 -36.83
C SER A 37 11.00 15.55 -38.09
N GLY A 38 10.55 16.16 -39.19
CA GLY A 38 11.33 16.23 -40.43
C GLY A 38 11.54 14.89 -41.14
N ASN A 39 10.70 13.89 -40.86
CA ASN A 39 10.74 12.58 -41.52
C ASN A 39 9.79 12.52 -42.73
N ARG A 40 9.58 11.31 -43.25
CA ARG A 40 8.70 11.02 -44.39
C ARG A 40 7.49 10.19 -43.94
N LEU A 41 7.01 10.40 -42.72
CA LEU A 41 5.81 9.72 -42.22
C LEU A 41 4.59 10.26 -42.97
N THR A 42 3.81 9.35 -43.54
CA THR A 42 2.53 9.67 -44.19
C THR A 42 1.32 9.40 -43.30
N THR A 43 1.51 8.56 -42.28
CA THR A 43 0.53 8.22 -41.25
C THR A 43 1.27 7.83 -39.96
N LEU A 44 0.55 7.83 -38.84
CA LEU A 44 1.05 7.42 -37.54
C LEU A 44 -0.13 6.84 -36.75
N SER A 45 0.02 5.68 -36.12
CA SER A 45 -1.05 5.06 -35.33
C SER A 45 -0.93 5.44 -33.86
N TRP A 46 -2.06 5.75 -33.21
CA TRP A 46 -2.12 6.03 -31.78
C TRP A 46 -1.75 4.80 -30.92
N GLN A 47 -1.96 3.58 -31.45
CA GLN A 47 -1.65 2.32 -30.77
C GLN A 47 -0.15 2.15 -30.47
N LEU A 48 0.73 2.89 -31.16
CA LEU A 48 2.16 2.94 -30.82
C LEU A 48 2.41 3.50 -29.42
N PHE A 49 1.52 4.36 -28.94
CA PHE A 49 1.66 5.14 -27.71
C PHE A 49 0.66 4.72 -26.62
N GLN A 50 -0.16 3.69 -26.85
CA GLN A 50 -1.27 3.30 -25.96
C GLN A 50 -0.86 2.92 -24.52
N HIS A 51 0.41 2.56 -24.31
CA HIS A 51 0.97 2.21 -23.00
C HIS A 51 1.95 3.26 -22.47
N LEU A 52 2.02 4.43 -23.10
CA LEU A 52 2.96 5.50 -22.77
C LEU A 52 2.23 6.74 -22.24
N GLU A 53 2.78 7.34 -21.21
CA GLU A 53 2.36 8.64 -20.70
C GLU A 53 3.22 9.73 -21.34
N LEU A 54 2.91 10.08 -22.60
CA LEU A 54 3.71 11.06 -23.35
C LEU A 54 3.50 12.48 -22.80
N SER A 55 4.60 13.10 -22.35
CA SER A 55 4.62 14.53 -22.04
C SER A 55 4.78 15.38 -23.30
N LYS A 56 5.53 14.89 -24.29
CA LYS A 56 5.79 15.63 -25.53
C LYS A 56 5.99 14.70 -26.73
N LEU A 57 5.22 14.95 -27.79
CA LEU A 57 5.31 14.26 -29.07
C LEU A 57 5.53 15.29 -30.19
N ILE A 58 6.74 15.34 -30.76
CA ILE A 58 7.07 16.25 -31.86
C ILE A 58 6.96 15.50 -33.19
N ILE A 59 6.06 15.94 -34.06
CA ILE A 59 5.77 15.29 -35.36
C ILE A 59 5.68 16.28 -36.52
N GLU A 60 6.09 17.54 -36.30
CA GLU A 60 6.15 18.56 -37.34
C GLU A 60 7.03 18.17 -38.54
N ASN A 61 6.82 18.83 -39.68
CA ASN A 61 7.59 18.62 -40.90
C ASN A 61 7.54 17.18 -41.47
N ASN A 62 6.47 16.45 -41.21
CA ASN A 62 6.14 15.17 -41.87
C ASN A 62 5.15 15.36 -43.04
N GLN A 63 5.00 14.32 -43.87
CA GLN A 63 4.17 14.34 -45.09
C GLN A 63 2.82 13.63 -44.88
N PHE A 64 2.09 14.00 -43.82
CA PHE A 64 0.84 13.34 -43.46
C PHE A 64 -0.22 13.43 -44.58
N THR A 65 -0.89 12.32 -44.86
CA THR A 65 -2.03 12.28 -45.78
C THR A 65 -3.32 12.49 -44.98
N CYS A 66 -4.18 13.44 -45.37
CA CYS A 66 -5.43 13.68 -44.65
C CYS A 66 -6.38 12.50 -44.86
N ASN A 67 -6.54 11.67 -43.84
CA ASN A 67 -7.45 10.54 -43.81
C ASN A 67 -7.83 10.22 -42.36
N CYS A 68 -8.66 9.19 -42.18
CA CYS A 68 -9.14 8.83 -40.86
C CYS A 68 -8.03 8.31 -39.91
N ALA A 69 -6.95 7.74 -40.45
CA ALA A 69 -5.87 7.17 -39.65
C ALA A 69 -5.07 8.23 -38.85
N ILE A 70 -5.13 9.50 -39.24
CA ILE A 70 -4.52 10.61 -38.48
C ILE A 70 -5.55 11.48 -37.73
N ARG A 71 -6.82 11.06 -37.70
CA ARG A 71 -7.89 11.78 -36.99
C ARG A 71 -7.60 11.92 -35.50
N TRP A 72 -7.01 10.89 -34.89
CA TRP A 72 -6.56 10.93 -33.50
C TRP A 72 -5.58 12.09 -33.23
N ILE A 73 -4.68 12.39 -34.18
CA ILE A 73 -3.72 13.50 -34.06
C ILE A 73 -4.47 14.83 -34.02
N GLN A 74 -5.50 14.98 -34.84
CA GLN A 74 -6.35 16.18 -34.81
C GLN A 74 -7.11 16.30 -33.49
N ILE A 75 -7.64 15.20 -32.94
CA ILE A 75 -8.33 15.19 -31.65
C ILE A 75 -7.35 15.56 -30.52
N ALA A 76 -6.17 14.93 -30.50
CA ALA A 76 -5.13 15.20 -29.52
C ALA A 76 -4.61 16.66 -29.61
N TYR A 77 -4.49 17.20 -30.82
CA TYR A 77 -4.18 18.62 -31.06
C TYR A 77 -5.24 19.55 -30.45
N LEU A 78 -6.53 19.24 -30.62
CA LEU A 78 -7.64 20.03 -30.06
C LEU A 78 -7.69 19.95 -28.53
N LYS A 79 -7.34 18.80 -27.95
CA LYS A 79 -7.27 18.58 -26.50
C LYS A 79 -5.96 19.05 -25.85
N ASN A 80 -4.99 19.50 -26.64
CA ASN A 80 -3.63 19.83 -26.20
C ASN A 80 -2.90 18.66 -25.49
N GLU A 81 -3.05 17.45 -26.00
CA GLU A 81 -2.31 16.28 -25.52
C GLU A 81 -0.86 16.31 -26.06
N ALA A 82 0.10 15.91 -25.23
CA ALA A 82 1.53 15.77 -25.58
C ALA A 82 2.16 16.99 -26.30
N SER A 83 1.75 18.23 -25.96
CA SER A 83 2.19 19.48 -26.59
C SER A 83 2.00 19.51 -28.12
N LEU A 84 0.99 18.82 -28.66
CA LEU A 84 0.68 18.84 -30.10
C LEU A 84 0.16 20.20 -30.57
N ARG A 85 -0.54 20.97 -29.71
CA ARG A 85 -1.11 22.28 -30.07
C ARG A 85 -0.05 23.35 -30.33
N GLU A 86 1.14 23.21 -29.73
CA GLU A 86 2.29 24.09 -29.93
C GLU A 86 2.91 23.98 -31.33
N GLN A 87 2.55 22.92 -32.09
CA GLN A 87 3.16 22.60 -33.38
C GLN A 87 2.28 23.04 -34.55
N ASN A 88 2.93 23.40 -35.67
CA ASN A 88 2.26 23.70 -36.93
C ASN A 88 2.07 22.42 -37.75
N LEU A 89 0.98 21.69 -37.48
CA LEU A 89 0.68 20.42 -38.14
C LEU A 89 -0.18 20.62 -39.39
N TYR A 90 0.18 19.90 -40.45
CA TYR A 90 -0.48 19.93 -41.76
C TYR A 90 -0.65 18.52 -42.30
N CYS A 91 -1.65 18.35 -43.17
CA CYS A 91 -1.83 17.16 -43.97
C CYS A 91 -2.16 17.52 -45.42
N THR A 92 -1.92 16.59 -46.34
CA THR A 92 -2.20 16.76 -47.77
C THR A 92 -3.44 15.96 -48.18
N THR A 93 -4.39 16.62 -48.85
CA THR A 93 -5.57 16.00 -49.46
C THR A 93 -5.73 16.48 -50.89
N ARG A 94 -5.88 15.56 -51.86
CA ARG A 94 -6.02 15.88 -53.30
C ARG A 94 -4.94 16.86 -53.80
N GLY A 95 -3.71 16.75 -53.31
CA GLY A 95 -2.58 17.62 -53.66
C GLY A 95 -2.52 18.96 -52.92
N HIS A 96 -3.53 19.30 -52.11
CA HIS A 96 -3.55 20.54 -51.32
C HIS A 96 -3.11 20.29 -49.89
N LYS A 97 -2.17 21.12 -49.41
CA LYS A 97 -1.74 21.14 -48.01
C LYS A 97 -2.72 21.99 -47.20
N ILE A 98 -3.38 21.37 -46.23
CA ILE A 98 -4.27 22.04 -45.29
C ILE A 98 -3.73 21.87 -43.87
N SER A 99 -4.06 22.81 -42.98
CA SER A 99 -3.71 22.65 -41.57
C SER A 99 -4.60 21.57 -40.93
N LEU A 100 -4.02 20.77 -40.05
CA LEU A 100 -4.66 19.60 -39.45
C LEU A 100 -5.96 19.94 -38.72
N HIS A 101 -6.07 21.13 -38.11
CA HIS A 101 -7.29 21.59 -37.45
C HIS A 101 -8.49 21.72 -38.40
N ARG A 102 -8.26 21.95 -39.70
CA ARG A 102 -9.31 22.07 -40.73
C ARG A 102 -9.65 20.75 -41.40
N MET A 103 -9.03 19.65 -40.99
CA MET A 103 -9.32 18.34 -41.54
C MET A 103 -10.76 17.95 -41.21
N ASN A 104 -11.53 17.56 -42.23
CA ASN A 104 -12.91 17.12 -42.08
C ASN A 104 -13.10 15.83 -42.87
N ILE A 105 -13.26 14.72 -42.15
CA ILE A 105 -13.43 13.37 -42.70
C ILE A 105 -14.77 12.85 -42.16
N SER A 106 -15.71 12.56 -43.06
CA SER A 106 -16.99 11.94 -42.70
C SER A 106 -16.79 10.50 -42.24
N GLN A 107 -17.67 9.99 -41.37
CA GLN A 107 -17.66 8.59 -40.93
C GLN A 107 -16.33 8.19 -40.22
N CYS A 108 -15.77 9.12 -39.43
CA CYS A 108 -14.46 8.98 -38.82
C CYS A 108 -14.43 9.62 -37.41
N ASP A 109 -15.01 8.89 -36.48
CA ASP A 109 -15.28 9.33 -35.12
C ASP A 109 -14.77 8.31 -34.09
N MET A 110 -14.65 8.76 -32.85
CA MET A 110 -14.31 7.89 -31.73
C MET A 110 -15.37 6.79 -31.54
N PRO A 111 -14.98 5.60 -31.07
CA PRO A 111 -15.93 4.55 -30.80
C PRO A 111 -16.77 4.88 -29.57
N GLU A 112 -18.04 4.50 -29.60
CA GLU A 112 -18.96 4.55 -28.47
C GLU A 112 -19.10 3.13 -27.90
N VAL A 113 -19.13 3.02 -26.58
CA VAL A 113 -19.20 1.73 -25.88
C VAL A 113 -20.32 1.75 -24.86
N SER A 114 -21.15 0.70 -24.87
CA SER A 114 -22.25 0.50 -23.94
C SER A 114 -22.28 -0.93 -23.41
N VAL A 115 -22.78 -1.10 -22.19
CA VAL A 115 -22.88 -2.40 -21.53
C VAL A 115 -24.31 -2.67 -21.08
N SER A 116 -24.71 -3.94 -21.03
CA SER A 116 -26.06 -4.33 -20.63
C SER A 116 -26.36 -4.03 -19.15
N HIS A 117 -25.33 -4.03 -18.30
CA HIS A 117 -25.43 -3.78 -16.86
C HIS A 117 -24.24 -2.92 -16.40
N SER A 118 -24.47 -1.97 -15.48
CA SER A 118 -23.40 -1.19 -14.83
C SER A 118 -22.81 -1.91 -13.62
N SER A 119 -23.59 -2.76 -12.96
CA SER A 119 -23.19 -3.63 -11.86
C SER A 119 -23.85 -4.99 -12.02
N LEU A 120 -23.12 -6.05 -11.69
CA LEU A 120 -23.58 -7.43 -11.79
C LEU A 120 -23.61 -8.07 -10.40
N GLU A 121 -24.80 -8.45 -9.95
CA GLU A 121 -25.00 -9.14 -8.67
C GLU A 121 -25.14 -10.64 -8.92
N VAL A 122 -24.27 -11.44 -8.30
CA VAL A 122 -24.19 -12.89 -8.55
C VAL A 122 -23.94 -13.64 -7.25
N HIS A 123 -24.41 -14.87 -7.12
CA HIS A 123 -24.04 -15.73 -6.00
C HIS A 123 -22.80 -16.55 -6.35
N GLU A 124 -21.94 -16.83 -5.36
CA GLU A 124 -20.79 -17.73 -5.53
C GLU A 124 -21.27 -19.10 -6.05
N GLY A 125 -20.64 -19.58 -7.12
CA GLY A 125 -20.98 -20.82 -7.81
C GLY A 125 -21.96 -20.67 -8.97
N ASP A 126 -22.69 -19.55 -9.07
CA ASP A 126 -23.61 -19.30 -10.18
C ASP A 126 -22.86 -18.83 -11.44
N ASN A 127 -23.58 -18.82 -12.58
CA ASN A 127 -23.10 -18.26 -13.83
C ASN A 127 -23.75 -16.90 -14.08
N ALA A 128 -23.02 -15.99 -14.73
CA ALA A 128 -23.53 -14.68 -15.09
C ALA A 128 -23.09 -14.23 -16.48
N VAL A 129 -23.92 -13.44 -17.16
CA VAL A 129 -23.65 -12.95 -18.52
C VAL A 129 -23.79 -11.44 -18.56
N VAL A 130 -22.82 -10.77 -19.16
CA VAL A 130 -22.86 -9.33 -19.46
C VAL A 130 -22.48 -9.09 -20.91
N THR A 131 -23.22 -8.21 -21.58
CA THR A 131 -22.99 -7.89 -22.99
C THR A 131 -22.35 -6.50 -23.09
N CYS A 132 -21.34 -6.38 -23.94
CA CYS A 132 -20.79 -5.10 -24.35
C CYS A 132 -21.03 -4.87 -25.84
N ASN A 133 -21.44 -3.66 -26.18
CA ASN A 133 -21.72 -3.20 -27.53
C ASN A 133 -20.82 -2.02 -27.86
N GLY A 134 -19.97 -2.18 -28.87
CA GLY A 134 -19.20 -1.10 -29.48
C GLY A 134 -19.86 -0.63 -30.78
N SER A 135 -20.12 0.65 -30.88
CA SER A 135 -20.64 1.31 -32.10
C SER A 135 -19.70 2.42 -32.54
N GLY A 136 -19.72 2.76 -33.82
CA GLY A 136 -18.91 3.85 -34.34
C GLY A 136 -18.52 3.65 -35.78
N SER A 137 -17.91 4.68 -36.35
CA SER A 137 -17.37 4.63 -37.70
C SER A 137 -15.93 5.15 -37.71
N PRO A 138 -14.94 4.33 -38.09
CA PRO A 138 -15.05 2.92 -38.47
C PRO A 138 -15.55 2.02 -37.32
N LEU A 139 -16.17 0.89 -37.68
CA LEU A 139 -16.67 -0.10 -36.73
C LEU A 139 -15.54 -0.51 -35.78
N PRO A 140 -15.72 -0.35 -34.46
CA PRO A 140 -14.68 -0.74 -33.51
C PRO A 140 -14.54 -2.26 -33.36
N ASP A 141 -13.34 -2.66 -32.99
CA ASP A 141 -13.08 -3.94 -32.36
C ASP A 141 -13.41 -3.83 -30.87
N VAL A 142 -14.04 -4.86 -30.30
CA VAL A 142 -14.50 -4.87 -28.92
C VAL A 142 -13.80 -6.00 -28.19
N ASP A 143 -13.45 -5.81 -26.92
CA ASP A 143 -12.92 -6.88 -26.09
C ASP A 143 -13.23 -6.63 -24.60
N TRP A 144 -13.19 -7.69 -23.81
CA TRP A 144 -13.31 -7.66 -22.36
C TRP A 144 -11.95 -7.92 -21.71
N THR A 145 -11.49 -7.02 -20.84
CA THR A 145 -10.30 -7.27 -20.03
C THR A 145 -10.70 -7.92 -18.71
N VAL A 146 -10.48 -9.23 -18.62
CA VAL A 146 -10.86 -10.09 -17.48
C VAL A 146 -9.71 -10.95 -16.95
N SER A 147 -8.46 -10.67 -17.35
CA SER A 147 -7.29 -11.49 -17.04
C SER A 147 -6.94 -11.61 -15.56
N HIS A 148 -7.49 -10.76 -14.71
CA HIS A 148 -7.29 -10.74 -13.25
C HIS A 148 -8.34 -11.53 -12.47
N LEU A 149 -9.38 -12.06 -13.13
CA LEU A 149 -10.44 -12.81 -12.43
C LEU A 149 -10.01 -14.25 -12.13
N HIS A 150 -10.47 -14.75 -10.98
CA HIS A 150 -10.35 -16.15 -10.58
C HIS A 150 -11.42 -17.04 -11.26
N SER A 151 -12.58 -16.48 -11.59
CA SER A 151 -13.67 -17.17 -12.28
C SER A 151 -13.31 -17.54 -13.71
N ILE A 152 -13.89 -18.65 -14.19
CA ILE A 152 -13.76 -19.05 -15.60
C ILE A 152 -14.57 -18.07 -16.45
N SER A 153 -13.95 -17.49 -17.47
CA SER A 153 -14.60 -16.55 -18.40
C SER A 153 -14.58 -17.07 -19.83
N THR A 154 -15.70 -16.89 -20.54
CA THR A 154 -15.81 -17.20 -21.97
C THR A 154 -16.35 -16.00 -22.74
N HIS A 155 -15.77 -15.73 -23.89
CA HIS A 155 -16.09 -14.59 -24.75
C HIS A 155 -16.81 -15.11 -25.99
N GLN A 156 -18.04 -14.65 -26.21
CA GLN A 156 -18.82 -14.99 -27.40
C GLN A 156 -19.11 -13.73 -28.20
N THR A 157 -18.59 -13.68 -29.43
CA THR A 157 -18.84 -12.58 -30.35
C THR A 157 -20.20 -12.77 -31.01
N ASN A 158 -21.02 -11.72 -30.99
CA ASN A 158 -22.27 -11.63 -31.72
C ASN A 158 -22.16 -10.43 -32.66
N VAL A 159 -21.71 -10.68 -33.89
CA VAL A 159 -21.62 -9.63 -34.90
C VAL A 159 -22.98 -9.52 -35.60
N ASN A 160 -23.84 -8.64 -35.09
CA ASN A 160 -25.02 -8.22 -35.83
C ASN A 160 -24.61 -7.28 -36.97
N TRP A 161 -25.25 -7.41 -38.12
CA TRP A 161 -24.91 -6.67 -39.36
C TRP A 161 -25.23 -5.15 -39.30
N THR A 162 -25.43 -4.58 -38.11
CA THR A 162 -26.04 -3.25 -37.87
C THR A 162 -25.05 -2.16 -37.43
N ASN A 163 -23.80 -2.18 -37.88
CA ASN A 163 -22.73 -1.25 -37.43
C ASN A 163 -22.43 -1.29 -35.91
N VAL A 164 -22.71 -2.42 -35.27
CA VAL A 164 -22.44 -2.65 -33.85
C VAL A 164 -21.69 -3.97 -33.70
N HIS A 165 -20.56 -3.94 -33.01
CA HIS A 165 -19.81 -5.12 -32.61
C HIS A 165 -20.20 -5.45 -31.16
N SER A 166 -20.82 -6.61 -30.93
CA SER A 166 -21.23 -7.03 -29.60
C SER A 166 -20.43 -8.24 -29.11
N ILE A 167 -20.00 -8.23 -27.85
CA ILE A 167 -19.34 -9.37 -27.19
C ILE A 167 -20.02 -9.65 -25.86
N ASN A 168 -20.46 -10.89 -25.71
CA ASN A 168 -20.98 -11.42 -24.46
C ASN A 168 -19.84 -12.02 -23.65
N LEU A 169 -19.65 -11.52 -22.44
CA LEU A 169 -18.81 -12.13 -21.43
C LEU A 169 -19.69 -13.02 -20.54
N THR A 170 -19.37 -14.30 -20.49
CA THR A 170 -19.99 -15.24 -19.55
C THR A 170 -18.98 -15.62 -18.48
N LEU A 171 -19.33 -15.38 -17.22
CA LEU A 171 -18.60 -15.86 -16.05
C LEU A 171 -19.25 -17.17 -15.59
N VAL A 172 -18.46 -18.23 -15.46
CA VAL A 172 -18.92 -19.57 -15.12
C VAL A 172 -18.37 -19.96 -13.75
N ASN A 173 -19.23 -20.51 -12.89
CA ASN A 173 -18.89 -20.92 -11.52
C ASN A 173 -18.16 -19.79 -10.77
N VAL A 174 -18.87 -18.67 -10.59
CA VAL A 174 -18.29 -17.41 -10.11
C VAL A 174 -17.68 -17.56 -8.71
N SER A 175 -16.44 -17.10 -8.54
CA SER A 175 -15.69 -17.16 -7.27
C SER A 175 -16.02 -15.97 -6.36
N GLY A 176 -16.21 -16.22 -5.05
CA GLY A 176 -16.34 -15.14 -4.05
C GLY A 176 -15.06 -14.26 -3.91
N GLU A 177 -13.94 -14.71 -4.47
CA GLU A 177 -12.69 -13.93 -4.54
C GLU A 177 -12.76 -12.76 -5.53
N ASP A 178 -13.62 -12.85 -6.55
CA ASP A 178 -13.78 -11.78 -7.55
C ASP A 178 -14.67 -10.63 -7.06
N ASN A 179 -15.19 -10.70 -5.82
CA ASN A 179 -16.10 -9.70 -5.28
C ASN A 179 -15.44 -8.32 -5.19
N GLY A 180 -16.10 -7.28 -5.70
CA GLY A 180 -15.57 -5.92 -5.76
C GLY A 180 -14.62 -5.70 -6.93
N SER A 181 -14.35 -6.72 -7.74
CA SER A 181 -13.58 -6.57 -8.98
C SER A 181 -14.42 -5.85 -10.05
N ASN A 182 -13.73 -5.15 -10.94
CA ASN A 182 -14.33 -4.55 -12.12
C ASN A 182 -13.92 -5.32 -13.37
N VAL A 183 -14.88 -5.58 -14.25
CA VAL A 183 -14.61 -6.07 -15.61
C VAL A 183 -14.73 -4.90 -16.57
N THR A 184 -13.73 -4.69 -17.42
CA THR A 184 -13.70 -3.54 -18.33
C THR A 184 -13.93 -4.02 -19.75
N CYS A 185 -14.91 -3.44 -20.43
CA CYS A 185 -15.04 -3.56 -21.87
C CYS A 185 -14.31 -2.42 -22.56
N ILE A 186 -13.58 -2.74 -23.62
CA ILE A 186 -12.84 -1.79 -24.44
C ILE A 186 -13.39 -1.86 -25.86
N ALA A 187 -13.61 -0.69 -26.48
CA ALA A 187 -13.93 -0.56 -27.89
C ALA A 187 -12.87 0.30 -28.58
N GLU A 188 -12.25 -0.22 -29.63
CA GLU A 188 -11.09 0.38 -30.29
C GLU A 188 -11.32 0.53 -31.79
N ASN A 189 -11.00 1.70 -32.35
CA ASN A 189 -10.89 1.90 -33.78
C ASN A 189 -9.64 2.72 -34.13
N ILE A 190 -9.45 3.03 -35.41
CA ILE A 190 -8.28 3.79 -35.87
C ILE A 190 -8.23 5.25 -35.37
N VAL A 191 -9.35 5.76 -34.83
CA VAL A 191 -9.47 7.11 -34.26
C VAL A 191 -9.12 7.13 -32.79
N GLY A 192 -9.37 6.05 -32.05
CA GLY A 192 -8.98 5.93 -30.65
C GLY A 192 -9.65 4.76 -29.94
N MET A 193 -9.64 4.81 -28.61
CA MET A 193 -10.19 3.79 -27.73
C MET A 193 -11.12 4.41 -26.68
N THR A 194 -12.25 3.75 -26.43
CA THR A 194 -13.14 4.04 -25.30
C THR A 194 -13.32 2.79 -24.47
N LYS A 195 -13.60 2.97 -23.17
CA LYS A 195 -13.77 1.87 -22.23
C LYS A 195 -14.90 2.14 -21.26
N THR A 196 -15.55 1.08 -20.81
CA THR A 196 -16.58 1.11 -19.77
C THR A 196 -16.38 -0.06 -18.82
N THR A 197 -16.75 0.13 -17.56
CA THR A 197 -16.50 -0.83 -16.47
C THR A 197 -17.80 -1.32 -15.88
N VAL A 198 -17.86 -2.60 -15.55
CA VAL A 198 -18.97 -3.23 -14.82
C VAL A 198 -18.43 -3.74 -13.50
N SER A 199 -19.07 -3.34 -12.39
CA SER A 199 -18.68 -3.80 -11.05
C SER A 199 -19.29 -5.15 -10.72
N LEU A 200 -18.50 -6.07 -10.16
CA LEU A 200 -18.97 -7.37 -9.70
C LEU A 200 -19.28 -7.32 -8.20
N ASN A 201 -20.50 -7.67 -7.83
CA ASN A 201 -20.92 -7.85 -6.44
C ASN A 201 -21.32 -9.30 -6.24
N ILE A 202 -20.45 -10.07 -5.62
CA ILE A 202 -20.58 -11.52 -5.50
C ILE A 202 -20.91 -11.86 -4.06
N TYR A 203 -22.06 -12.48 -3.87
CA TYR A 203 -22.54 -12.87 -2.56
C TYR A 203 -22.16 -14.31 -2.22
N TYR A 204 -21.76 -14.55 -0.97
CA TYR A 204 -21.25 -15.84 -0.51
C TYR A 204 -21.47 -16.05 1.01
N PRO A 205 -21.51 -17.32 1.48
CA PRO A 205 -21.65 -17.62 2.91
C PRO A 205 -20.44 -17.15 3.72
N PRO A 206 -20.60 -16.93 5.04
CA PRO A 206 -19.49 -16.50 5.87
C PRO A 206 -18.45 -17.61 6.04
N ARG A 207 -17.18 -17.21 6.24
CA ARG A 207 -16.05 -18.08 6.59
C ARG A 207 -15.30 -17.45 7.75
N ILE A 208 -15.06 -18.21 8.81
CA ILE A 208 -14.21 -17.76 9.93
C ILE A 208 -12.77 -18.09 9.55
N LEU A 209 -11.95 -17.06 9.34
CA LEU A 209 -10.56 -17.18 8.91
C LEU A 209 -9.61 -17.40 10.09
N SER A 210 -9.93 -16.78 11.23
CA SER A 210 -9.14 -16.88 12.46
C SER A 210 -10.05 -16.77 13.67
N LEU A 211 -9.77 -17.59 14.68
CA LEU A 211 -10.35 -17.51 16.02
C LEU A 211 -9.26 -17.96 17.00
N ARG A 212 -8.72 -17.03 17.79
CA ARG A 212 -7.51 -17.26 18.60
C ARG A 212 -7.81 -17.34 20.09
N GLU A 213 -6.90 -17.98 20.82
CA GLU A 213 -6.92 -18.01 22.27
C GLU A 213 -6.82 -16.58 22.86
N PRO A 214 -7.34 -16.36 24.07
CA PRO A 214 -7.35 -15.03 24.67
C PRO A 214 -5.94 -14.51 24.92
N VAL A 215 -5.61 -13.34 24.39
CA VAL A 215 -4.35 -12.64 24.66
C VAL A 215 -4.61 -11.44 25.57
N VAL A 216 -3.77 -11.28 26.60
CA VAL A 216 -3.86 -10.17 27.55
C VAL A 216 -3.14 -8.94 26.99
N HIS A 217 -3.89 -7.87 26.74
CA HIS A 217 -3.34 -6.54 26.50
C HIS A 217 -3.74 -5.61 27.66
N LEU A 218 -4.64 -4.64 27.43
CA LEU A 218 -5.34 -3.94 28.52
C LEU A 218 -6.49 -4.80 29.11
N GLU A 219 -7.15 -5.54 28.23
CA GLU A 219 -8.20 -6.52 28.52
C GLU A 219 -7.84 -7.83 27.82
N HIS A 220 -8.49 -8.94 28.21
CA HIS A 220 -8.29 -10.19 27.47
C HIS A 220 -9.12 -10.13 26.19
N CYS A 221 -8.49 -10.40 25.05
CA CYS A 221 -9.15 -10.43 23.74
C CYS A 221 -9.10 -11.83 23.16
N ILE A 222 -10.28 -12.40 22.86
CA ILE A 222 -10.41 -13.50 21.88
C ILE A 222 -10.53 -12.86 20.50
N GLU A 223 -9.43 -12.87 19.76
CA GLU A 223 -9.35 -12.26 18.43
C GLU A 223 -10.06 -13.16 17.40
N PHE A 224 -10.86 -12.54 16.54
CA PHE A 224 -11.52 -13.22 15.44
C PHE A 224 -11.44 -12.44 14.13
N THR A 225 -11.42 -13.19 13.04
CA THR A 225 -11.49 -12.67 11.67
C THR A 225 -12.52 -13.48 10.90
N VAL A 226 -13.55 -12.81 10.38
CA VAL A 226 -14.65 -13.43 9.63
C VAL A 226 -14.80 -12.72 8.29
N ARG A 227 -14.93 -13.48 7.20
CA ARG A 227 -15.21 -12.95 5.87
C ARG A 227 -16.63 -13.35 5.44
N GLY A 228 -17.37 -12.48 4.78
CA GLY A 228 -18.69 -12.81 4.23
C GLY A 228 -19.35 -11.64 3.50
N ASN A 229 -20.06 -11.92 2.40
CA ASN A 229 -20.86 -10.93 1.68
C ASN A 229 -22.30 -11.42 1.47
N PRO A 230 -23.33 -10.78 2.06
CA PRO A 230 -23.26 -9.66 3.00
C PRO A 230 -22.60 -10.04 4.33
N TYR A 231 -22.22 -9.02 5.09
CA TYR A 231 -21.66 -9.19 6.43
C TYR A 231 -22.53 -10.08 7.31
N PRO A 232 -21.95 -11.10 7.95
CA PRO A 232 -22.68 -11.98 8.86
C PRO A 232 -23.02 -11.31 10.19
N ILE A 233 -24.10 -11.78 10.81
CA ILE A 233 -24.42 -11.56 12.21
C ILE A 233 -23.56 -12.53 13.03
N LEU A 234 -22.86 -12.00 14.04
CA LEU A 234 -21.98 -12.78 14.93
C LEU A 234 -22.71 -13.07 16.25
N THR A 235 -22.64 -14.32 16.70
CA THR A 235 -23.21 -14.77 17.98
C THR A 235 -22.22 -15.68 18.70
N TRP A 236 -22.16 -15.56 20.03
CA TRP A 236 -21.20 -16.30 20.85
C TRP A 236 -21.88 -17.28 21.78
N TYR A 237 -21.22 -18.41 22.00
CA TYR A 237 -21.59 -19.42 22.97
C TYR A 237 -20.40 -19.71 23.88
N HIS A 238 -20.66 -19.90 25.17
CA HIS A 238 -19.68 -20.38 26.15
C HIS A 238 -20.17 -21.73 26.69
N ASN A 239 -19.35 -22.77 26.53
CA ASN A 239 -19.68 -24.15 26.92
C ASN A 239 -21.07 -24.60 26.41
N ASN A 240 -21.33 -24.35 25.12
CA ASN A 240 -22.59 -24.65 24.41
C ASN A 240 -23.84 -23.90 24.90
N GLN A 241 -23.71 -22.91 25.78
CA GLN A 241 -24.80 -22.01 26.15
C GLN A 241 -24.62 -20.64 25.50
N PRO A 242 -25.69 -19.96 25.06
CA PRO A 242 -25.59 -18.61 24.54
C PRO A 242 -24.90 -17.69 25.54
N LEU A 243 -23.85 -17.01 25.09
CA LEU A 243 -23.11 -16.08 25.93
C LEU A 243 -24.04 -14.89 26.25
N ARG A 244 -24.38 -14.75 27.53
CA ARG A 244 -25.28 -13.68 27.98
C ARG A 244 -24.53 -12.34 27.96
N PRO A 245 -25.17 -11.24 27.51
CA PRO A 245 -24.60 -9.92 27.63
C PRO A 245 -24.36 -9.58 29.11
N VAL A 246 -23.14 -9.20 29.45
CA VAL A 246 -22.73 -8.77 30.80
C VAL A 246 -21.75 -7.60 30.66
N ASP A 247 -21.75 -6.67 31.61
CA ASP A 247 -21.04 -5.38 31.46
C ASP A 247 -19.52 -5.48 31.25
N PHE A 248 -18.90 -6.57 31.71
CA PHE A 248 -17.46 -6.80 31.57
C PHE A 248 -17.08 -7.61 30.32
N ILE A 249 -18.05 -8.09 29.53
CA ILE A 249 -17.83 -8.75 28.24
C ILE A 249 -18.45 -7.92 27.12
N ARG A 250 -17.63 -7.49 26.15
CA ARG A 250 -18.13 -6.75 24.98
C ARG A 250 -17.50 -7.27 23.70
N GLN A 251 -18.24 -7.13 22.60
CA GLN A 251 -17.74 -7.44 21.27
C GLN A 251 -17.40 -6.13 20.55
N GLU A 252 -16.15 -5.97 20.18
CA GLU A 252 -15.70 -4.91 19.27
C GLU A 252 -15.49 -5.50 17.88
N VAL A 253 -16.03 -4.81 16.86
CA VAL A 253 -16.00 -5.26 15.46
C VAL A 253 -15.62 -4.10 14.55
N TYR A 254 -14.61 -4.33 13.74
CA TYR A 254 -14.16 -3.46 12.66
C TYR A 254 -14.51 -4.12 11.33
N LYS A 255 -15.04 -3.35 10.38
CA LYS A 255 -15.47 -3.84 9.07
C LYS A 255 -14.65 -3.17 7.99
N GLN A 256 -14.08 -3.97 7.09
CA GLN A 256 -13.35 -3.49 5.92
C GLN A 256 -13.69 -4.39 4.73
N ASP A 257 -14.25 -3.82 3.66
CA ASP A 257 -14.72 -4.52 2.45
C ASP A 257 -15.69 -5.67 2.73
N THR A 258 -15.20 -6.91 2.80
CA THR A 258 -16.01 -8.10 3.16
C THR A 258 -15.50 -8.81 4.40
N LEU A 259 -14.49 -8.22 5.05
CA LEU A 259 -13.82 -8.71 6.24
C LEU A 259 -14.38 -8.03 7.49
N MET A 260 -14.55 -8.82 8.55
CA MET A 260 -14.91 -8.39 9.88
C MET A 260 -13.82 -8.88 10.83
N GLU A 261 -13.10 -7.95 11.45
CA GLU A 261 -12.06 -8.23 12.42
C GLU A 261 -12.49 -7.68 13.78
N GLY A 262 -12.11 -8.35 14.85
CA GLY A 262 -12.53 -7.89 16.16
C GLY A 262 -12.03 -8.73 17.31
N CYS A 263 -12.49 -8.33 18.49
CA CYS A 263 -12.19 -8.96 19.76
C CYS A 263 -13.48 -9.18 20.54
N LEU A 264 -13.65 -10.38 21.09
CA LEU A 264 -14.49 -10.55 22.27
C LEU A 264 -13.63 -10.21 23.49
N LEU A 265 -13.92 -9.05 24.10
CA LEU A 265 -13.13 -8.45 25.15
C LEU A 265 -13.68 -8.80 26.52
N PHE A 266 -12.78 -9.10 27.45
CA PHE A 266 -13.08 -9.42 28.84
C PHE A 266 -12.28 -8.51 29.77
N ASN A 267 -12.97 -7.73 30.59
CA ASN A 267 -12.36 -6.92 31.63
C ASN A 267 -12.15 -7.77 32.89
N LYS A 268 -10.89 -8.11 33.18
CA LYS A 268 -10.46 -8.89 34.36
C LYS A 268 -11.30 -10.16 34.63
N PRO A 269 -11.38 -11.09 33.65
CA PRO A 269 -12.07 -12.37 33.83
C PRO A 269 -11.40 -13.24 34.91
N THR A 270 -12.19 -14.12 35.53
CA THR A 270 -11.73 -15.14 36.50
C THR A 270 -11.77 -16.54 35.88
N HIS A 271 -11.26 -17.54 36.60
CA HIS A 271 -11.26 -18.94 36.17
C HIS A 271 -12.66 -19.52 35.83
N TYR A 272 -13.75 -18.92 36.33
CA TYR A 272 -15.12 -19.31 35.99
C TYR A 272 -15.49 -19.05 34.53
N TYR A 273 -14.77 -18.14 33.86
CA TYR A 273 -14.96 -17.87 32.44
C TYR A 273 -14.09 -18.76 31.57
N ASN A 274 -13.22 -19.59 32.14
CA ASN A 274 -12.48 -20.56 31.35
C ASN A 274 -13.45 -21.52 30.65
N GLY A 275 -13.12 -21.94 29.43
CA GLY A 275 -13.93 -22.90 28.69
C GLY A 275 -13.93 -22.68 27.19
N ASN A 276 -14.82 -23.40 26.52
CA ASN A 276 -14.95 -23.35 25.07
C ASN A 276 -15.83 -22.19 24.64
N TYR A 277 -15.26 -21.25 23.88
CA TYR A 277 -15.97 -20.16 23.23
C TYR A 277 -16.19 -20.49 21.77
N THR A 278 -17.46 -20.52 21.36
CA THR A 278 -17.86 -20.80 19.97
C THR A 278 -18.42 -19.54 19.34
N LEU A 279 -17.82 -19.12 18.24
CA LEU A 279 -18.31 -18.05 17.39
C LEU A 279 -19.16 -18.65 16.26
N ILE A 280 -20.37 -18.14 16.11
CA ILE A 280 -21.28 -18.47 15.01
C ILE A 280 -21.52 -17.22 14.17
N ALA A 281 -21.08 -17.26 12.91
CA ALA A 281 -21.29 -16.22 11.92
C ALA A 281 -22.38 -16.65 10.93
N ARG A 282 -23.43 -15.85 10.76
CA ARG A 282 -24.58 -16.18 9.90
C ARG A 282 -24.95 -15.05 8.95
N ASN A 283 -25.10 -15.35 7.66
CA ASN A 283 -25.75 -14.46 6.69
C ASN A 283 -26.88 -15.20 5.94
N LYS A 284 -27.47 -14.57 4.91
CA LYS A 284 -28.55 -15.17 4.12
C LYS A 284 -28.14 -16.38 3.27
N PHE A 285 -26.83 -16.62 3.10
CA PHE A 285 -26.28 -17.69 2.27
C PHE A 285 -25.69 -18.87 3.06
N GLY A 286 -25.48 -18.71 4.37
CA GLY A 286 -24.98 -19.80 5.18
C GLY A 286 -24.56 -19.41 6.59
N ILE A 287 -23.91 -20.37 7.23
CA ILE A 287 -23.46 -20.30 8.63
C ILE A 287 -22.05 -20.88 8.70
N ALA A 288 -21.17 -20.22 9.45
CA ALA A 288 -19.86 -20.74 9.83
C ALA A 288 -19.73 -20.75 11.35
N THR A 289 -19.09 -21.81 11.87
CA THR A 289 -18.93 -22.02 13.30
C THR A 289 -17.49 -22.44 13.61
N GLN A 290 -16.89 -21.83 14.61
CA GLN A 290 -15.55 -22.21 15.09
C GLN A 290 -15.49 -22.05 16.61
N THR A 291 -14.74 -22.94 17.26
CA THR A 291 -14.59 -22.98 18.71
C THR A 291 -13.13 -22.82 19.09
N VAL A 292 -12.86 -22.07 20.15
CA VAL A 292 -11.55 -21.93 20.78
C VAL A 292 -11.68 -22.10 22.28
N TYR A 293 -10.68 -22.74 22.91
CA TYR A 293 -10.62 -22.80 24.36
C TYR A 293 -9.99 -21.52 24.90
N ALA A 294 -10.69 -20.85 25.80
CA ALA A 294 -10.18 -19.66 26.48
C ALA A 294 -9.77 -20.01 27.91
N HIS A 295 -8.51 -19.73 28.24
CA HIS A 295 -7.98 -19.84 29.58
C HIS A 295 -7.58 -18.45 30.08
N PHE A 296 -8.22 -17.99 31.15
CA PHE A 296 -8.02 -16.66 31.71
C PHE A 296 -7.21 -16.69 33.01
N LEU A 297 -7.56 -17.58 33.94
CA LEU A 297 -6.89 -17.70 35.23
C LEU A 297 -6.91 -19.14 35.72
N GLU A 298 -5.87 -19.57 36.42
CA GLU A 298 -5.87 -20.86 37.11
C GLU A 298 -6.89 -20.89 38.25
N GLN A 299 -7.45 -22.07 38.52
CA GLN A 299 -8.36 -22.26 39.64
C GLN A 299 -7.56 -22.26 40.96
N PRO A 300 -7.96 -21.49 41.98
CA PRO A 300 -7.18 -21.37 43.22
C PRO A 300 -7.08 -22.67 44.04
N TYR A 301 -8.00 -23.63 43.84
CA TYR A 301 -7.98 -24.95 44.48
C TYR A 301 -8.42 -26.03 43.48
N PRO A 302 -7.68 -27.15 43.32
CA PRO A 302 -8.15 -28.28 42.55
C PRO A 302 -9.47 -28.80 43.16
N ALA A 303 -10.47 -29.07 42.32
CA ALA A 303 -11.78 -29.57 42.75
C ALA A 303 -11.76 -30.98 43.41
N ASP A 304 -10.57 -31.56 43.62
CA ASP A 304 -10.37 -32.95 44.03
C ASP A 304 -10.08 -33.16 45.53
N LEU A 305 -10.20 -32.11 46.35
CA LEU A 305 -10.30 -32.33 47.80
C LEU A 305 -11.75 -32.65 48.15
N GLY A 306 -12.09 -33.94 47.97
CA GLY A 306 -13.33 -34.56 48.43
C GLY A 306 -13.47 -34.53 49.95
N ILE A 307 -13.70 -33.34 50.52
CA ILE A 307 -14.00 -33.16 51.93
C ILE A 307 -15.53 -33.16 52.07
N SER A 308 -16.04 -34.33 52.41
CA SER A 308 -17.40 -34.55 52.92
C SER A 308 -17.72 -33.57 54.07
N PRO A 309 -18.92 -32.95 54.11
CA PRO A 309 -19.29 -32.08 55.21
C PRO A 309 -19.73 -32.95 56.40
N THR A 310 -18.79 -33.33 57.24
CA THR A 310 -19.09 -33.80 58.60
C THR A 310 -18.21 -33.00 59.56
N PRO A 311 -18.77 -32.12 60.41
CA PRO A 311 -17.95 -31.43 61.40
C PRO A 311 -17.62 -32.41 62.54
N PRO A 312 -16.33 -32.66 62.87
CA PRO A 312 -16.00 -33.25 64.15
C PRO A 312 -16.08 -32.14 65.20
N ILE A 313 -17.01 -32.30 66.15
CA ILE A 313 -17.00 -31.55 67.40
C ILE A 313 -15.77 -32.01 68.18
N SER A 314 -14.65 -31.32 68.04
CA SER A 314 -13.55 -31.37 69.01
C SER A 314 -13.46 -30.02 69.69
N VAL A 315 -13.98 -29.98 70.92
CA VAL A 315 -13.79 -28.88 71.86
C VAL A 315 -12.30 -28.85 72.20
N THR A 316 -11.55 -28.03 71.48
CA THR A 316 -10.15 -27.74 71.82
C THR A 316 -10.15 -26.49 72.69
N HIS A 317 -9.80 -26.67 73.97
CA HIS A 317 -9.52 -25.58 74.88
C HIS A 317 -8.54 -24.58 74.24
N LYS A 318 -8.94 -23.31 74.22
CA LYS A 318 -8.09 -22.17 73.88
C LYS A 318 -7.01 -22.04 74.97
N PRO A 319 -5.70 -22.10 74.65
CA PRO A 319 -4.69 -21.66 75.59
C PRO A 319 -4.77 -20.13 75.69
N GLU A 320 -4.92 -19.61 76.91
CA GLU A 320 -4.69 -18.21 77.21
C GLU A 320 -3.17 -17.95 77.23
N GLU A 321 -2.65 -17.41 76.13
CA GLU A 321 -1.34 -16.76 75.98
C GLU A 321 -1.60 -15.59 75.00
N ASP A 322 -1.23 -14.32 75.19
CA ASP A 322 -0.44 -13.63 76.19
C ASP A 322 -0.91 -12.17 76.28
N THR A 323 -1.68 -11.82 77.31
CA THR A 323 -1.96 -10.41 77.68
C THR A 323 -0.67 -9.68 78.09
N PHE A 324 0.41 -10.41 78.33
CA PHE A 324 1.72 -9.88 78.74
C PHE A 324 2.53 -9.25 77.59
N GLY A 325 2.48 -9.84 76.38
CA GLY A 325 3.25 -9.34 75.22
C GLY A 325 2.71 -8.01 74.67
N VAL A 326 1.39 -7.82 74.71
CA VAL A 326 0.73 -6.60 74.23
C VAL A 326 1.02 -5.41 75.16
N SER A 327 1.13 -5.64 76.47
CA SER A 327 1.46 -4.57 77.43
C SER A 327 2.91 -4.07 77.30
N ILE A 328 3.84 -4.94 76.92
CA ILE A 328 5.25 -4.57 76.69
C ILE A 328 5.38 -3.74 75.41
N ALA A 329 4.69 -4.14 74.33
CA ALA A 329 4.71 -3.41 73.06
C ALA A 329 4.13 -1.99 73.20
N VAL A 330 3.02 -1.84 73.92
CA VAL A 330 2.39 -0.54 74.19
C VAL A 330 3.28 0.32 75.11
N GLY A 331 3.94 -0.29 76.10
CA GLY A 331 4.89 0.40 76.97
C GLY A 331 6.12 0.94 76.21
N LEU A 332 6.69 0.15 75.30
CA LEU A 332 7.82 0.57 74.46
C LEU A 332 7.43 1.68 73.49
N ALA A 333 6.25 1.60 72.88
CA ALA A 333 5.74 2.64 71.98
C ALA A 333 5.50 3.97 72.72
N ALA A 334 4.92 3.93 73.92
CA ALA A 334 4.72 5.11 74.75
C ALA A 334 6.05 5.75 75.18
N PHE A 335 7.04 4.94 75.56
CA PHE A 335 8.37 5.42 75.93
C PHE A 335 9.10 6.09 74.76
N ALA A 336 9.02 5.50 73.56
CA ALA A 336 9.57 6.08 72.35
C ALA A 336 8.92 7.42 71.99
N CYS A 337 7.59 7.53 72.09
CA CYS A 337 6.88 8.79 71.88
C CYS A 337 7.28 9.87 72.89
N VAL A 338 7.41 9.53 74.18
CA VAL A 338 7.86 10.48 75.20
C VAL A 338 9.28 10.96 74.93
N LEU A 339 10.19 10.06 74.55
CA LEU A 339 11.57 10.43 74.17
C LEU A 339 11.61 11.38 72.97
N LEU A 340 10.80 11.14 71.94
CA LEU A 340 10.72 12.02 70.78
C LEU A 340 10.15 13.40 71.13
N VAL A 341 9.16 13.47 72.01
CA VAL A 341 8.61 14.74 72.50
C VAL A 341 9.63 15.50 73.34
N VAL A 342 10.36 14.83 74.23
CA VAL A 342 11.44 15.44 75.00
C VAL A 342 12.56 15.94 74.07
N LEU A 343 12.97 15.14 73.08
CA LEU A 343 13.97 15.55 72.09
C LEU A 343 13.50 16.77 71.29
N PHE A 344 12.24 16.80 70.86
CA PHE A 344 11.64 17.94 70.16
C PHE A 344 11.62 19.20 71.04
N ILE A 345 11.31 19.06 72.33
CA ILE A 345 11.38 20.16 73.30
C ILE A 345 12.83 20.61 73.51
N VAL A 346 13.81 19.70 73.60
CA VAL A 346 15.22 20.05 73.75
C VAL A 346 15.75 20.76 72.50
N ILE A 347 15.40 20.30 71.30
CA ILE A 347 15.75 20.98 70.04
C ILE A 347 15.13 22.37 69.99
N ASN A 348 13.86 22.53 70.38
CA ASN A 348 13.22 23.85 70.39
C ASN A 348 13.70 24.78 71.52
N LYS A 349 14.10 24.23 72.68
CA LYS A 349 14.53 24.97 73.86
C LYS A 349 16.03 25.33 73.84
N TYR A 350 16.87 24.51 73.21
CA TYR A 350 18.33 24.72 73.13
C TYR A 350 18.85 24.96 71.71
N GLY A 351 18.09 24.62 70.65
CA GLY A 351 18.46 24.86 69.25
C GLY A 351 18.48 26.34 68.83
N ARG A 352 18.03 27.27 69.69
CA ARG A 352 18.17 28.72 69.46
C ARG A 352 19.56 29.29 69.80
N ARG A 353 20.54 28.46 70.17
CA ARG A 353 21.95 28.87 70.23
C ARG A 353 22.88 27.81 69.64
N SER A 354 22.78 27.59 68.32
CA SER A 354 23.89 26.99 67.58
C SER A 354 24.22 27.88 66.38
N LYS A 355 25.31 28.65 66.53
CA LYS A 355 25.98 29.39 65.45
C LYS A 355 26.75 28.39 64.60
N PHE A 356 26.12 27.80 63.58
CA PHE A 356 26.83 27.34 62.38
C PHE A 356 25.91 27.55 61.19
N GLY A 357 26.17 28.62 60.45
CA GLY A 357 25.42 28.98 59.26
C GLY A 357 25.91 28.20 58.05
N MET A 358 24.96 27.72 57.24
CA MET A 358 25.16 27.53 55.81
C MET A 358 23.98 28.14 55.07
N LYS A 359 24.31 29.08 54.18
CA LYS A 359 23.44 29.92 53.37
C LYS A 359 22.75 29.07 52.30
N GLY A 360 21.43 29.19 52.20
CA GLY A 360 20.67 28.85 50.98
C GLY A 360 20.58 30.09 50.07
N PRO A 361 20.65 29.96 48.74
CA PRO A 361 20.39 31.07 47.85
C PRO A 361 18.87 31.31 47.71
N VAL A 362 18.59 32.61 47.57
CA VAL A 362 17.30 33.30 47.68
C VAL A 362 16.61 33.36 46.32
N ALA A 363 15.28 33.19 46.34
CA ALA A 363 14.38 33.49 45.22
C ALA A 363 14.24 35.02 45.02
N VAL A 364 14.34 35.48 43.78
CA VAL A 364 14.02 36.86 43.37
C VAL A 364 12.90 36.81 42.34
N ILE A 365 11.86 37.57 42.62
CA ILE A 365 10.66 37.81 41.83
C ILE A 365 10.94 38.97 40.86
N SER A 366 10.49 38.88 39.60
CA SER A 366 9.68 39.93 38.91
C SER A 366 9.75 39.81 37.38
N GLY A 367 8.58 39.89 36.74
CA GLY A 367 8.37 40.69 35.52
C GLY A 367 8.61 40.03 34.16
N GLU A 368 7.50 39.52 33.60
CA GLU A 368 6.97 39.81 32.25
C GLU A 368 7.77 39.51 30.96
N GLU A 369 6.99 39.04 29.97
CA GLU A 369 7.22 38.93 28.52
C GLU A 369 7.90 37.66 27.96
N ASP A 370 7.18 37.09 26.99
CA ASP A 370 7.59 36.25 25.86
C ASP A 370 7.95 34.76 26.02
N SER A 371 6.97 33.95 25.58
CA SER A 371 7.07 32.99 24.47
C SER A 371 8.25 32.00 24.37
N ALA A 372 7.84 30.74 24.24
CA ALA A 372 8.50 29.60 23.58
C ALA A 372 9.40 28.67 24.42
N SER A 373 9.03 27.39 24.36
CA SER A 373 9.80 26.19 24.68
C SER A 373 11.18 26.20 23.99
N PRO A 374 12.22 25.52 24.54
CA PRO A 374 12.66 24.29 23.86
C PRO A 374 13.39 23.21 24.70
N LEU A 375 13.41 22.02 24.09
CA LEU A 375 14.40 20.93 24.09
C LEU A 375 15.75 21.16 24.79
N HIS A 376 16.20 20.18 25.58
CA HIS A 376 17.60 19.99 25.94
C HIS A 376 18.18 18.68 25.38
N HIS A 377 19.20 18.86 24.55
CA HIS A 377 20.16 17.90 24.03
C HIS A 377 21.19 17.57 25.14
N ILE A 378 21.58 16.30 25.30
CA ILE A 378 22.76 15.92 26.10
C ILE A 378 23.85 15.41 25.14
N ASN A 379 24.98 16.10 25.18
CA ASN A 379 26.27 15.73 24.58
C ASN A 379 27.13 15.03 25.63
N HIS A 380 27.76 13.92 25.25
CA HIS A 380 29.04 13.45 25.80
C HIS A 380 29.85 12.95 24.59
N GLY A 381 31.07 13.39 24.28
CA GLY A 381 32.18 13.75 25.16
C GLY A 381 33.29 12.71 24.92
N ILE A 382 34.19 12.97 23.98
CA ILE A 382 35.31 12.11 23.58
C ILE A 382 36.49 12.30 24.53
N THR A 383 37.10 11.20 25.00
CA THR A 383 38.55 11.10 25.25
C THR A 383 39.03 9.66 25.03
N THR A 384 40.12 9.53 24.29
CA THR A 384 40.83 8.31 23.87
C THR A 384 41.71 7.72 25.00
N PRO A 385 42.22 6.49 24.84
CA PRO A 385 43.68 6.37 24.72
C PRO A 385 44.20 5.34 23.69
N ASN A 386 45.50 5.46 23.47
CA ASN A 386 46.38 4.91 22.43
C ASN A 386 46.69 3.40 22.50
N SER A 387 46.96 2.88 21.29
CA SER A 387 47.98 1.90 20.83
C SER A 387 48.40 0.71 21.71
N LEU A 388 48.30 -0.49 21.15
CA LEU A 388 49.33 -1.53 21.23
C LEU A 388 49.22 -2.54 20.06
N ASP A 389 50.40 -2.92 19.58
CA ASP A 389 50.75 -3.82 18.48
C ASP A 389 50.34 -5.30 18.66
N ALA A 390 50.54 -6.05 17.55
CA ALA A 390 50.48 -7.50 17.34
C ALA A 390 49.07 -8.04 17.01
N GLY A 391 48.82 -8.86 15.99
CA GLY A 391 49.58 -9.66 15.02
C GLY A 391 48.54 -10.46 14.21
N PRO A 392 48.90 -11.16 13.11
CA PRO A 392 47.93 -11.88 12.30
C PRO A 392 47.48 -13.17 13.02
N ASP A 393 46.26 -13.62 12.73
CA ASP A 393 45.60 -14.83 13.25
C ASP A 393 44.89 -14.70 14.60
N THR A 394 43.72 -14.04 14.60
CA THR A 394 42.63 -14.42 15.51
C THR A 394 41.29 -14.50 14.78
N VAL A 395 40.77 -15.73 14.72
CA VAL A 395 39.45 -16.07 14.21
C VAL A 395 38.44 -15.84 15.33
N VAL A 396 37.47 -14.95 15.11
CA VAL A 396 36.27 -14.87 15.97
C VAL A 396 35.03 -15.05 15.10
N ILE A 397 34.47 -16.25 15.21
CA ILE A 397 33.23 -16.71 14.62
C ILE A 397 32.07 -16.34 15.53
N GLY A 398 31.00 -15.83 14.93
CA GLY A 398 29.62 -16.02 15.40
C GLY A 398 29.10 -14.98 16.38
N MET A 399 28.15 -14.15 15.93
CA MET A 399 26.74 -14.51 16.03
C MET A 399 25.85 -13.43 15.39
N THR A 400 24.95 -13.93 14.56
CA THR A 400 23.92 -13.27 13.78
C THR A 400 22.90 -12.51 14.64
N ARG A 401 22.71 -11.21 14.37
CA ARG A 401 21.46 -10.50 14.70
C ARG A 401 20.63 -10.31 13.42
N ILE A 402 19.41 -10.84 13.48
CA ILE A 402 18.33 -10.73 12.49
C ILE A 402 17.78 -9.28 12.49
N PRO A 403 17.31 -8.76 11.33
CA PRO A 403 17.15 -7.33 11.08
C PRO A 403 15.78 -6.80 11.53
N VAL A 404 15.76 -5.54 11.96
CA VAL A 404 14.53 -4.75 12.06
C VAL A 404 14.34 -4.04 10.73
N ILE A 405 13.21 -4.31 10.08
CA ILE A 405 12.80 -3.73 8.80
C ILE A 405 12.38 -2.26 9.02
N GLU A 406 12.94 -1.39 8.17
CA GLU A 406 12.67 0.04 8.07
C GLU A 406 11.27 0.33 7.50
N ASN A 407 10.67 1.41 8.00
CA ASN A 407 9.51 2.09 7.43
C ASN A 407 10.01 3.37 6.74
N PRO A 408 9.91 3.56 5.41
CA PRO A 408 10.51 4.72 4.75
C PRO A 408 9.46 5.80 4.50
N GLN A 409 9.57 6.93 5.20
CA GLN A 409 8.99 8.19 4.76
C GLN A 409 9.97 9.36 4.97
N TYR A 410 10.40 9.92 3.83
CA TYR A 410 10.98 11.25 3.60
C TYR A 410 12.22 11.68 4.42
N PHE A 411 13.39 11.76 3.78
CA PHE A 411 13.95 13.02 3.26
C PHE A 411 15.24 12.80 2.47
N ARG A 412 15.46 13.73 1.53
CA ARG A 412 16.60 13.86 0.62
C ARG A 412 17.87 14.42 1.33
N GLN A 413 19.01 14.07 0.72
CA GLN A 413 20.29 14.79 0.61
C GLN A 413 21.28 14.74 1.79
N GLY A 414 22.49 14.26 1.50
CA GLY A 414 23.70 14.51 2.29
C GLY A 414 24.76 13.41 2.16
N HIS A 415 25.72 13.62 1.28
CA HIS A 415 26.86 12.76 0.95
C HIS A 415 27.66 12.17 2.14
N ASN A 416 27.99 10.86 2.07
CA ASN A 416 29.38 10.37 2.15
C ASN A 416 29.45 8.86 1.83
N CYS A 417 29.96 8.52 0.65
CA CYS A 417 30.32 7.16 0.26
C CYS A 417 31.76 6.86 0.72
N HIS A 418 31.96 5.72 1.39
CA HIS A 418 33.23 5.01 1.36
C HIS A 418 33.22 4.04 0.16
N LYS A 419 34.18 4.25 -0.75
CA LYS A 419 34.52 3.49 -1.98
C LYS A 419 35.13 2.11 -1.63
N PRO A 420 35.37 1.16 -2.58
CA PRO A 420 35.62 1.34 -4.03
C PRO A 420 34.82 0.34 -4.91
N ASP A 421 34.23 0.71 -6.04
CA ASP A 421 34.92 0.86 -7.32
C ASP A 421 34.01 1.61 -8.30
N THR A 422 34.40 2.82 -8.66
CA THR A 422 33.95 3.52 -9.87
C THR A 422 34.90 4.69 -10.07
N CYS A 423 35.78 4.54 -11.05
CA CYS A 423 36.63 5.62 -11.52
C CYS A 423 35.84 6.39 -12.57
N PHE A 424 35.29 7.54 -12.19
CA PHE A 424 34.89 8.56 -13.14
C PHE A 424 36.15 9.04 -13.85
N ARG A 425 36.22 8.82 -15.17
CA ARG A 425 37.10 9.61 -16.03
C ARG A 425 36.32 10.86 -16.41
N GLU A 426 36.61 11.97 -15.74
CA GLU A 426 36.48 13.29 -16.35
C GLU A 426 37.26 13.26 -17.66
N TYR A 427 36.56 13.31 -18.79
CA TYR A 427 37.19 13.76 -20.01
C TYR A 427 37.21 15.29 -19.95
N MET A 428 38.36 15.80 -19.51
CA MET A 428 38.83 17.15 -19.83
C MET A 428 38.52 17.48 -21.30
N LEU A 429 37.89 18.63 -21.49
CA LEU A 429 37.78 19.31 -22.77
C LEU A 429 39.19 19.47 -23.36
N ASN A 430 39.52 18.69 -24.38
CA ASN A 430 40.62 19.01 -25.27
C ASN A 430 40.09 19.87 -26.41
N THR A 431 40.54 21.12 -26.45
CA THR A 431 40.48 21.99 -27.62
C THR A 431 41.34 21.39 -28.73
N ILE A 432 40.73 20.97 -29.83
CA ILE A 432 41.47 20.71 -31.07
C ILE A 432 41.50 22.00 -31.87
N SER A 433 42.68 22.60 -31.98
CA SER A 433 42.98 23.63 -32.97
C SER A 433 43.22 22.96 -34.32
N LEU A 434 42.51 23.41 -35.36
CA LEU A 434 42.93 23.22 -36.74
C LEU A 434 43.71 24.48 -37.17
N PRO A 435 44.79 24.36 -37.96
CA PRO A 435 45.52 25.52 -38.44
C PRO A 435 44.59 26.36 -39.35
N GLY A 436 44.24 27.58 -38.92
CA GLY A 436 43.61 28.60 -39.78
C GLY A 436 42.23 29.14 -39.41
N HIS A 437 41.59 28.79 -38.28
CA HIS A 437 40.27 29.36 -37.92
C HIS A 437 40.14 29.77 -36.44
N PRO A 438 39.74 31.02 -36.11
CA PRO A 438 39.79 31.54 -34.73
C PRO A 438 38.46 31.61 -33.94
N LYS A 439 37.43 30.74 -34.13
CA LYS A 439 36.22 30.68 -33.24
C LYS A 439 35.54 29.28 -33.17
N PRO A 440 34.95 28.86 -32.02
CA PRO A 440 34.32 27.55 -31.85
C PRO A 440 32.84 27.50 -32.31
N LEU A 441 32.44 26.38 -32.92
CA LEU A 441 31.05 26.04 -33.30
C LEU A 441 30.52 24.93 -32.37
N ASN A 442 29.48 25.23 -31.59
CA ASN A 442 28.72 24.23 -30.83
C ASN A 442 27.75 23.50 -31.79
N GLN A 443 28.03 22.24 -32.15
CA GLN A 443 27.04 21.36 -32.79
C GLN A 443 27.16 19.91 -32.30
N GLY A 444 26.00 19.31 -32.04
CA GLY A 444 25.81 17.98 -31.46
C GLY A 444 26.15 16.82 -32.41
N ILE A 445 26.10 15.63 -31.83
CA ILE A 445 26.54 14.36 -32.40
C ILE A 445 25.72 13.97 -33.65
N TYR A 446 26.46 13.61 -34.70
CA TYR A 446 26.00 12.94 -35.91
C TYR A 446 25.82 11.43 -35.65
N VAL A 447 24.73 10.83 -36.16
CA VAL A 447 24.65 9.38 -36.36
C VAL A 447 24.40 9.13 -37.84
N HIS A 448 25.40 8.50 -38.47
CA HIS A 448 25.38 8.07 -39.86
C HIS A 448 24.66 6.72 -39.96
N ASP A 449 23.84 6.56 -41.01
CA ASP A 449 23.22 5.33 -41.53
C ASP A 449 23.02 4.15 -40.57
N VAL A 450 21.76 3.93 -40.15
CA VAL A 450 21.26 2.57 -39.90
C VAL A 450 19.84 2.46 -40.44
N GLY A 451 19.68 1.73 -41.53
CA GLY A 451 18.38 1.22 -41.96
C GLY A 451 17.81 0.30 -40.89
N VAL A 452 16.63 0.62 -40.37
CA VAL A 452 15.95 -0.22 -39.38
C VAL A 452 15.29 -1.40 -40.10
N TYR A 453 15.89 -2.58 -39.97
CA TYR A 453 15.26 -3.86 -40.32
C TYR A 453 15.09 -4.72 -39.06
N PHE A 454 13.87 -5.17 -38.81
CA PHE A 454 13.59 -6.33 -37.97
C PHE A 454 13.12 -7.46 -38.88
N SER A 455 13.99 -8.45 -39.13
CA SER A 455 13.67 -9.57 -40.03
C SER A 455 12.83 -10.63 -39.32
N LYS A 456 11.83 -11.15 -40.03
CA LYS A 456 11.01 -12.31 -39.66
C LYS A 456 11.60 -13.53 -40.40
N GLY A 457 12.40 -14.35 -39.71
CA GLY A 457 12.90 -15.61 -40.25
C GLY A 457 11.98 -16.77 -39.86
N ARG A 458 11.27 -17.34 -40.83
CA ARG A 458 10.65 -18.68 -40.73
C ARG A 458 11.55 -19.62 -41.54
N HIS A 459 11.99 -20.72 -40.93
CA HIS A 459 12.58 -21.86 -41.64
C HIS A 459 11.58 -22.45 -42.65
N VAL A 460 12.06 -22.90 -43.82
CA VAL A 460 12.00 -24.27 -44.38
C VAL A 460 12.84 -24.28 -45.67
N PHE A 461 13.49 -25.41 -45.93
CA PHE A 461 14.37 -25.74 -47.08
C PHE A 461 13.78 -25.46 -48.46
#